data_AF-A0A8B7BF97-F1
#
_entry.id   AF-A0A8B7BF97-F1
#
_cell.length_a   1.000
_cell.length_b   1.000
_cell.length_c   1.000
_cell.angle_alpha   90.00
_cell.angle_beta   90.00
_cell.angle_gamma   90.00
#
_symmetry.space_group_name_H-M   'P 1'
#
loop_
_entity.id
_entity.type
_entity.pdbx_description
1 polymer ?
#
loop_
_entity_poly.entity_id
_entity_poly.type
_entity_poly.pdbx_seq_one_letter_code
_entity_poly.pdbx_strand_id
1 'polypeptide(L)'
;MGCLASIPCLSLLLLLLSQFFSAAFAGNFTCNATPSATCRGLAGYVVPNDTTYGHIRSLFQVDTLASLLGANNKSLSTPATQPVPANSTVLVPFPCRCANGTGKSDGVPVYTVKSTDTGLDDIARNTFDLFATYPEIADANNITNANVITPGEKLYIPLPCSCDPVRGEEVAHLAHVVAAGSTVEGIAAMFGTDEDTLLQLNGNFQPASLQAGQILDVPLRVCTSSIRSTSLDYDFMRLPAKSYALTAKGCVLCGCNNDTDQLDCKLNQSMSSACPAERCARDQKIGNSSTSGCEITACDYAGYANSSASGFEILAVNTTKNICNSSAPAGLGLKVSLWSGLLILLHMALMGPPFL
;
A
#
# COMPACT_ATOMS: atom_id res chain seq x y z
N MET A 1 -1.70 70.55 0.47
CA MET A 1 -2.94 69.76 0.24
C MET A 1 -2.88 69.28 -1.21
N GLY A 2 -2.77 68.02 -1.60
CA GLY A 2 -2.50 66.74 -0.95
C GLY A 2 -2.25 65.76 -2.12
N CYS A 3 -1.24 64.90 -2.01
CA CYS A 3 -1.01 63.82 -2.96
C CYS A 3 -2.11 62.76 -2.80
N LEU A 4 -2.79 62.39 -3.89
CA LEU A 4 -3.55 61.14 -3.95
C LEU A 4 -2.96 60.26 -5.04
N ALA A 5 -2.12 59.33 -4.59
CA ALA A 5 -1.54 58.27 -5.37
C ALA A 5 -2.64 57.27 -5.76
N SER A 6 -2.75 57.04 -7.06
CA SER A 6 -3.56 56.00 -7.69
C SER A 6 -2.91 54.63 -7.50
N ILE A 7 -3.40 53.83 -6.55
CA ILE A 7 -3.11 52.39 -6.46
C ILE A 7 -4.39 51.65 -6.01
N PRO A 8 -5.08 50.93 -6.92
CA PRO A 8 -5.82 49.76 -6.47
C PRO A 8 -5.73 48.59 -7.46
N CYS A 9 -4.55 48.31 -8.03
CA CYS A 9 -4.37 47.12 -8.89
C CYS A 9 -3.51 46.03 -8.24
N LEU A 10 -2.62 46.39 -7.30
CA LEU A 10 -1.73 45.43 -6.63
C LEU A 10 -2.44 44.64 -5.51
N SER A 11 -3.39 45.28 -4.83
CA SER A 11 -4.15 44.68 -3.72
C SER A 11 -5.11 43.59 -4.18
N LEU A 12 -5.65 43.70 -5.39
CA LEU A 12 -6.57 42.71 -5.96
C LEU A 12 -5.82 41.46 -6.45
N LEU A 13 -4.56 41.61 -6.89
CA LEU A 13 -3.71 40.49 -7.32
C LEU A 13 -3.23 39.64 -6.13
N LEU A 14 -2.98 40.25 -4.97
CA LEU A 14 -2.64 39.56 -3.72
C LEU A 14 -3.85 38.82 -3.09
N LEU A 15 -5.08 39.28 -3.33
CA LEU A 15 -6.30 38.59 -2.89
C LEU A 15 -6.71 37.41 -3.79
N LEU A 16 -6.19 37.33 -5.02
CA LEU A 16 -6.37 36.18 -5.92
C LEU A 16 -5.32 35.08 -5.70
N LEU A 17 -4.18 35.40 -5.09
CA LEU A 17 -3.13 34.43 -4.76
C LEU A 17 -3.33 33.73 -3.40
N SER A 18 -4.24 34.23 -2.55
CA SER A 18 -4.55 33.61 -1.25
C SER A 18 -5.65 32.54 -1.31
N GLN A 19 -6.23 32.25 -2.48
CA GLN A 19 -7.30 31.27 -2.66
C GLN A 19 -6.80 29.86 -3.06
N PHE A 20 -5.48 29.64 -3.15
CA PHE A 20 -4.88 28.32 -3.42
C PHE A 20 -4.27 27.67 -2.18
N PHE A 21 -4.73 28.02 -0.98
CA PHE A 21 -4.54 27.12 0.15
C PHE A 21 -5.57 25.99 0.02
N SER A 22 -5.19 24.95 -0.73
CA SER A 22 -5.88 23.67 -0.65
C SER A 22 -5.87 23.26 0.82
N ALA A 23 -7.05 23.20 1.43
CA ALA A 23 -7.23 22.55 2.71
C ALA A 23 -6.95 21.06 2.48
N ALA A 24 -5.68 20.68 2.61
CA ALA A 24 -5.30 19.29 2.61
C ALA A 24 -5.93 18.64 3.84
N PHE A 25 -6.94 17.81 3.61
CA PHE A 25 -7.47 16.94 4.64
C PHE A 25 -6.42 15.85 4.88
N ALA A 26 -5.91 15.75 6.12
CA ALA A 26 -5.21 14.54 6.53
C ALA A 26 -6.13 13.34 6.33
N GLY A 27 -5.55 12.25 5.82
CA GLY A 27 -6.24 10.98 5.72
C GLY A 27 -6.34 10.35 7.10
N ASN A 28 -7.28 10.74 7.95
CA ASN A 28 -7.55 9.95 9.16
C ASN A 28 -8.25 8.65 8.74
N PHE A 29 -7.49 7.56 8.68
CA PHE A 29 -8.04 6.27 8.26
C PHE A 29 -8.84 5.68 9.41
N THR A 30 -10.09 5.33 9.11
CA THR A 30 -10.95 4.65 10.07
C THR A 30 -10.38 3.26 10.31
N CYS A 31 -10.27 2.88 11.59
CA CYS A 31 -9.93 1.52 11.97
C CYS A 31 -10.80 1.05 13.14
N ASN A 32 -11.70 0.12 12.83
CA ASN A 32 -12.67 -0.47 13.74
C ASN A 32 -12.30 -1.89 14.17
N ALA A 33 -11.13 -2.39 13.76
CA ALA A 33 -10.55 -3.63 14.25
C ALA A 33 -10.47 -3.63 15.78
N THR A 34 -10.32 -4.81 16.37
CA THR A 34 -10.24 -4.97 17.83
C THR A 34 -9.25 -3.97 18.44
N PRO A 35 -9.52 -3.42 19.64
CA PRO A 35 -8.64 -2.43 20.24
C PRO A 35 -7.19 -2.92 20.27
N SER A 36 -6.27 -2.11 19.74
CA SER A 36 -4.83 -2.42 19.61
C SER A 36 -4.47 -3.48 18.57
N ALA A 37 -5.35 -3.80 17.62
CA ALA A 37 -5.00 -4.60 16.45
C ALA A 37 -3.79 -4.00 15.74
N THR A 38 -2.86 -4.87 15.35
CA THR A 38 -1.68 -4.51 14.57
C THR A 38 -1.78 -5.07 13.17
N CYS A 39 -1.12 -4.43 12.21
CA CYS A 39 -1.01 -4.91 10.84
C CYS A 39 0.14 -4.19 10.14
N ARG A 40 0.41 -4.58 8.90
CA ARG A 40 1.27 -3.81 8.00
C ARG A 40 0.51 -2.65 7.35
N GLY A 41 0.93 -1.42 7.63
CA GLY A 41 0.56 -0.23 6.86
C GLY A 41 1.52 0.01 5.69
N LEU A 42 1.05 0.70 4.65
CA LEU A 42 1.86 1.14 3.52
C LEU A 42 1.64 2.63 3.27
N ALA A 43 2.72 3.39 3.06
CA ALA A 43 2.67 4.77 2.59
C ALA A 43 3.24 4.85 1.17
N GLY A 44 2.50 5.47 0.25
CA GLY A 44 2.99 5.77 -1.10
C GLY A 44 3.77 7.08 -1.10
N TYR A 45 4.99 7.06 -0.56
CA TYR A 45 5.83 8.26 -0.40
C TYR A 45 6.26 8.82 -1.75
N VAL A 46 5.90 10.07 -2.04
CA VAL A 46 6.31 10.80 -3.25
C VAL A 46 7.60 11.53 -2.94
N VAL A 47 8.69 11.10 -3.58
CA VAL A 47 10.01 11.62 -3.27
C VAL A 47 10.15 13.08 -3.70
N PRO A 48 10.39 14.05 -2.78
CA PRO A 48 10.41 15.47 -3.15
C PRO A 48 11.65 15.85 -3.95
N ASN A 49 12.80 15.23 -3.65
CA ASN A 49 14.09 15.48 -4.29
C ASN A 49 14.83 14.16 -4.51
N ASP A 50 15.73 14.11 -5.48
CA ASP A 50 16.57 12.93 -5.73
C ASP A 50 17.20 12.41 -4.43
N THR A 51 16.98 11.12 -4.17
CA THR A 51 17.37 10.47 -2.92
C THR A 51 17.82 9.03 -3.17
N THR A 52 17.90 8.22 -2.12
CA THR A 52 18.22 6.80 -2.21
C THR A 52 17.29 5.95 -1.33
N TYR A 53 17.19 4.66 -1.63
CA TYR A 53 16.46 3.72 -0.77
C TYR A 53 16.98 3.70 0.67
N GLY A 54 18.29 3.88 0.86
CA GLY A 54 18.90 3.98 2.19
C GLY A 54 18.42 5.20 2.97
N HIS A 55 18.32 6.35 2.31
CA HIS A 55 17.79 7.56 2.93
C HIS A 55 16.32 7.43 3.30
N ILE A 56 15.47 6.93 2.38
CA ILE A 56 14.04 6.70 2.63
C ILE A 56 13.86 5.72 3.80
N ARG A 57 14.62 4.61 3.83
CA ARG A 57 14.61 3.66 4.93
C ARG A 57 14.94 4.35 6.26
N SER A 58 15.96 5.21 6.30
CA SER A 58 16.34 5.95 7.50
C SER A 58 15.29 6.98 7.92
N LEU A 59 14.69 7.70 6.98
CA LEU A 59 13.65 8.70 7.22
C LEU A 59 12.41 8.07 7.87
N PHE A 60 11.94 6.96 7.30
CA PHE A 60 10.77 6.24 7.78
C PHE A 60 11.07 5.17 8.84
N GLN A 61 12.36 5.00 9.19
CA GLN A 61 12.84 4.00 10.14
C GLN A 61 12.37 2.57 9.82
N VAL A 62 12.34 2.21 8.53
CA VAL A 62 12.00 0.85 8.11
C VAL A 62 13.10 -0.11 8.56
N ASP A 63 12.71 -1.14 9.31
CA ASP A 63 13.63 -2.07 10.02
C ASP A 63 14.80 -2.53 9.15
N THR A 64 14.50 -3.03 7.94
CA THR A 64 15.51 -3.55 7.03
C THR A 64 15.35 -2.96 5.63
N LEU A 65 16.47 -2.81 4.92
CA LEU A 65 16.44 -2.44 3.51
C LEU A 65 15.63 -3.45 2.69
N ALA A 66 15.74 -4.75 3.02
CA ALA A 66 14.99 -5.79 2.35
C ALA A 66 13.46 -5.61 2.44
N SER A 67 12.93 -5.12 3.56
CA SER A 67 11.51 -4.81 3.72
C SER A 67 11.06 -3.70 2.78
N LEU A 68 11.84 -2.62 2.68
CA LEU A 68 11.57 -1.52 1.75
C LEU A 68 11.68 -1.96 0.29
N LEU A 69 12.73 -2.71 -0.06
CA LEU A 69 12.90 -3.25 -1.42
C LEU A 69 11.77 -4.22 -1.79
N GLY A 70 11.35 -5.06 -0.84
CA GLY A 70 10.27 -6.03 -1.00
C GLY A 70 8.91 -5.42 -1.26
N ALA A 71 8.60 -4.30 -0.60
CA ALA A 71 7.40 -3.52 -0.89
C ALA A 71 7.39 -2.92 -2.31
N ASN A 72 8.56 -2.79 -2.96
CA ASN A 72 8.72 -2.13 -4.26
C ASN A 72 9.21 -3.07 -5.36
N ASN A 73 9.12 -4.39 -5.16
CA ASN A 73 9.59 -5.43 -6.09
C ASN A 73 11.04 -5.24 -6.58
N LYS A 74 11.93 -4.69 -5.76
CA LYS A 74 13.34 -4.49 -6.12
C LYS A 74 14.16 -5.72 -5.76
N SER A 75 15.22 -6.00 -6.51
CA SER A 75 16.11 -7.14 -6.17
C SER A 75 16.66 -7.00 -4.75
N LEU A 76 16.75 -8.11 -4.00
CA LEU A 76 17.43 -8.17 -2.69
C LEU A 76 18.91 -7.74 -2.75
N SER A 77 19.54 -7.79 -3.92
CA SER A 77 20.92 -7.32 -4.14
C SER A 77 21.03 -5.81 -4.36
N THR A 78 19.90 -5.08 -4.41
CA THR A 78 19.88 -3.63 -4.64
C THR A 78 20.56 -2.91 -3.47
N PRO A 79 21.60 -2.09 -3.70
CA PRO A 79 22.30 -1.42 -2.62
C PRO A 79 21.47 -0.28 -2.02
N ALA A 80 21.75 0.08 -0.76
CA ALA A 80 21.12 1.22 -0.10
C ALA A 80 21.34 2.54 -0.85
N THR A 81 22.44 2.67 -1.58
CA THR A 81 22.79 3.84 -2.40
C THR A 81 22.05 3.91 -3.73
N GLN A 82 21.21 2.93 -4.05
CA GLN A 82 20.41 2.95 -5.27
C GLN A 82 19.60 4.26 -5.36
N PRO A 83 19.82 5.06 -6.42
CA PRO A 83 19.11 6.32 -6.59
C PRO A 83 17.62 6.12 -6.79
N VAL A 84 16.85 7.06 -6.25
CA VAL A 84 15.41 7.19 -6.40
C VAL A 84 15.14 8.64 -6.87
N PRO A 85 14.70 8.84 -8.13
CA PRO A 85 14.47 10.17 -8.67
C PRO A 85 13.36 10.94 -7.95
N ALA A 86 13.43 12.27 -7.96
CA ALA A 86 12.34 13.14 -7.55
C ALA A 86 11.02 12.81 -8.28
N ASN A 87 9.91 13.02 -7.59
CA ASN A 87 8.53 12.73 -8.01
C ASN A 87 8.23 11.25 -8.27
N SER A 88 9.14 10.33 -7.96
CA SER A 88 8.83 8.90 -7.96
C SER A 88 8.14 8.50 -6.66
N THR A 89 7.20 7.54 -6.76
CA THR A 89 6.52 6.99 -5.59
C THR A 89 7.25 5.73 -5.10
N VAL A 90 7.50 5.65 -3.80
CA VAL A 90 8.06 4.48 -3.12
C VAL A 90 7.06 3.99 -2.08
N LEU A 91 6.71 2.71 -2.14
CA LEU A 91 5.87 2.07 -1.12
C LEU A 91 6.71 1.81 0.13
N VAL A 92 6.36 2.47 1.24
CA VAL A 92 7.06 2.38 2.51
C VAL A 92 6.22 1.55 3.49
N PRO A 93 6.66 0.35 3.89
CA PRO A 93 5.97 -0.43 4.91
C PRO A 93 6.30 0.05 6.32
N PHE A 94 5.31 0.05 7.19
CA PHE A 94 5.46 0.38 8.60
C PHE A 94 4.46 -0.41 9.46
N PRO A 95 4.75 -0.62 10.76
CA PRO A 95 3.79 -1.24 11.67
C PRO A 95 2.61 -0.28 11.89
N CYS A 96 1.39 -0.75 11.73
CA CYS A 96 0.17 -0.02 12.02
C CYS A 96 -0.44 -0.53 13.33
N ARG A 97 -1.01 0.38 14.12
CA ARG A 97 -1.79 0.05 15.31
C ARG A 97 -3.13 0.80 15.30
N CYS A 98 -4.21 0.07 15.52
CA CYS A 98 -5.55 0.66 15.63
C CYS A 98 -5.88 1.02 17.07
N ALA A 99 -6.30 2.27 17.28
CA ALA A 99 -6.72 2.79 18.57
C ALA A 99 -7.75 3.91 18.37
N ASN A 100 -8.78 3.93 19.23
CA ASN A 100 -9.80 4.98 19.27
C ASN A 100 -10.50 5.24 17.91
N GLY A 101 -10.76 4.17 17.13
CA GLY A 101 -11.45 4.26 15.84
C GLY A 101 -10.58 4.70 14.67
N THR A 102 -9.27 4.90 14.88
CA THR A 102 -8.30 5.28 13.84
C THR A 102 -7.09 4.35 13.85
N GLY A 103 -6.43 4.18 12.70
CA GLY A 103 -5.14 3.50 12.64
C GLY A 103 -4.01 4.49 12.40
N LYS A 104 -2.93 4.34 13.20
CA LYS A 104 -1.72 5.15 13.10
C LYS A 104 -0.49 4.26 13.13
N SER A 105 0.60 4.73 12.54
CA SER A 105 1.88 4.02 12.59
C SER A 105 2.34 3.78 14.02
N ASP A 106 2.87 2.60 14.35
CA ASP A 106 3.14 2.21 15.73
C ASP A 106 4.53 2.69 16.18
N GLY A 107 4.60 3.93 16.67
CA GLY A 107 5.81 4.51 17.25
C GLY A 107 6.92 4.89 16.26
N VAL A 108 6.71 4.68 14.97
CA VAL A 108 7.64 5.05 13.89
C VAL A 108 6.91 5.73 12.73
N PRO A 109 7.54 6.66 11.99
CA PRO A 109 8.89 7.16 12.22
C PRO A 109 8.96 8.20 13.34
N VAL A 110 10.13 8.27 13.98
CA VAL A 110 10.50 9.38 14.87
C VAL A 110 11.46 10.31 14.13
N TYR A 111 10.97 11.43 13.65
CA TYR A 111 11.74 12.45 12.97
C TYR A 111 12.54 13.30 13.95
N THR A 112 13.81 13.57 13.65
CA THR A 112 14.63 14.53 14.41
C THR A 112 14.60 15.87 13.71
N VAL A 113 14.07 16.90 14.36
CA VAL A 113 13.98 18.26 13.82
C VAL A 113 15.36 18.77 13.43
N LYS A 114 15.47 19.25 12.20
CA LYS A 114 16.70 19.83 11.64
C LYS A 114 16.69 21.34 11.83
N SER A 115 17.88 21.95 11.76
CA SER A 115 18.01 23.41 11.78
C SER A 115 17.41 24.11 10.56
N THR A 116 17.11 23.36 9.50
CA THR A 116 16.46 23.84 8.27
C THR A 116 14.94 23.81 8.34
N ASP A 117 14.35 23.11 9.31
CA ASP A 117 12.90 22.98 9.40
C ASP A 117 12.29 24.28 9.91
N THR A 118 11.27 24.76 9.22
CA THR A 118 10.65 26.06 9.53
C THR A 118 9.42 25.96 10.43
N GLY A 119 8.92 24.74 10.66
CA GLY A 119 7.77 24.47 11.53
C GLY A 119 7.21 23.06 11.31
N LEU A 120 6.19 22.69 12.10
CA LEU A 120 5.51 21.39 11.95
C LEU A 120 4.80 21.24 10.60
N ASP A 121 4.26 22.31 10.03
CA ASP A 121 3.60 22.27 8.72
C ASP A 121 4.59 22.02 7.56
N ASP A 122 5.80 22.58 7.66
CA ASP A 122 6.89 22.32 6.71
C ASP A 122 7.34 20.86 6.77
N ILE A 123 7.52 20.30 7.97
CA ILE A 123 7.81 18.87 8.16
C ILE A 123 6.68 18.01 7.60
N ALA A 124 5.43 18.31 7.94
CA ALA A 124 4.27 17.59 7.46
C ALA A 124 4.21 17.57 5.92
N ARG A 125 4.28 18.75 5.28
CA ARG A 125 4.10 18.92 3.83
C ARG A 125 5.29 18.47 3.01
N ASN A 126 6.48 18.95 3.38
CA ASN A 126 7.64 18.88 2.51
C ASN A 126 8.54 17.69 2.85
N THR A 127 8.36 17.06 4.03
CA THR A 127 9.10 15.85 4.42
C THR A 127 8.26 14.59 4.33
N PHE A 128 6.98 14.64 4.72
CA PHE A 128 6.10 13.46 4.86
C PHE A 128 4.79 13.54 4.04
N ASP A 129 4.76 14.30 2.93
CA ASP A 129 3.64 14.36 1.98
C ASP A 129 2.24 14.59 2.58
N LEU A 130 2.15 15.29 3.71
CA LEU A 130 0.89 15.47 4.47
C LEU A 130 0.22 14.16 4.89
N PHE A 131 0.96 13.06 5.04
CA PHE A 131 0.43 11.85 5.67
C PHE A 131 -0.16 12.17 7.07
N ALA A 132 0.47 13.07 7.81
CA ALA A 132 -0.08 13.69 9.01
C ALA A 132 -0.03 15.20 8.88
N THR A 133 -1.08 15.89 9.32
CA THR A 133 -1.12 17.36 9.41
C THR A 133 -0.35 17.86 10.63
N TYR A 134 0.04 19.14 10.62
CA TYR A 134 0.74 19.75 11.75
C TYR A 134 -0.01 19.64 13.09
N PRO A 135 -1.37 19.76 13.18
CA PRO A 135 -2.08 19.55 14.43
C PRO A 135 -1.99 18.10 14.91
N GLU A 136 -2.09 17.12 14.01
CA GLU A 136 -1.98 15.70 14.36
C GLU A 136 -0.59 15.34 14.86
N ILE A 137 0.46 15.92 14.26
CA ILE A 137 1.83 15.78 14.76
C ILE A 137 1.94 16.45 16.14
N ALA A 138 1.40 17.65 16.32
CA ALA A 138 1.45 18.34 17.62
C ALA A 138 0.75 17.54 18.72
N ASP A 139 -0.46 17.06 18.44
CA ASP A 139 -1.28 16.26 19.36
C ASP A 139 -0.58 14.94 19.72
N ALA A 140 -0.03 14.23 18.72
CA ALA A 140 0.68 12.96 18.93
C ALA A 140 1.96 13.12 19.77
N ASN A 141 2.53 14.32 19.84
CA ASN A 141 3.75 14.63 20.57
C ASN A 141 3.52 15.50 21.81
N ASN A 142 2.27 15.77 22.20
CA ASN A 142 1.90 16.66 23.31
C ASN A 142 2.51 18.06 23.20
N ILE A 143 2.57 18.62 21.98
CA ILE A 143 3.12 19.95 21.71
C ILE A 143 2.00 20.99 21.83
N THR A 144 2.07 21.82 22.87
CA THR A 144 1.07 22.87 23.12
C THR A 144 1.16 24.06 22.15
N ASN A 145 2.36 24.38 21.65
CA ASN A 145 2.58 25.48 20.71
C ASN A 145 3.27 24.98 19.44
N ALA A 146 2.48 24.65 18.42
CA ALA A 146 2.94 24.13 17.13
C ALA A 146 3.87 25.08 16.34
N ASN A 147 3.97 26.35 16.74
CA ASN A 147 4.85 27.34 16.09
C ASN A 147 6.29 27.29 16.63
N VAL A 148 6.56 26.52 17.68
CA VAL A 148 7.88 26.43 18.30
C VAL A 148 8.34 24.98 18.26
N ILE A 149 9.28 24.69 17.37
CA ILE A 149 10.02 23.42 17.33
C ILE A 149 11.51 23.71 17.48
N THR A 150 12.24 22.82 18.15
CA THR A 150 13.67 23.03 18.42
C THR A 150 14.52 22.02 17.64
N PRO A 151 15.59 22.44 16.94
CA PRO A 151 16.51 21.48 16.32
C PRO A 151 17.02 20.43 17.30
N GLY A 152 16.98 19.16 16.91
CA GLY A 152 17.30 18.00 17.74
C GLY A 152 16.11 17.39 18.49
N GLU A 153 14.95 18.06 18.51
CA GLU A 153 13.71 17.52 19.05
C GLU A 153 13.26 16.28 18.26
N LYS A 154 12.68 15.30 18.96
CA LYS A 154 12.20 14.05 18.36
C LYS A 154 10.68 14.08 18.26
N LEU A 155 10.17 14.00 17.04
CA LEU A 155 8.75 14.04 16.71
C LEU A 155 8.32 12.69 16.14
N TYR A 156 7.41 12.01 16.83
CA TYR A 156 6.69 10.89 16.25
C TYR A 156 5.72 11.39 15.17
N ILE A 157 5.79 10.80 13.98
CA ILE A 157 4.93 11.17 12.86
C ILE A 157 3.84 10.10 12.72
N PRO A 158 2.56 10.41 13.02
CA PRO A 158 1.49 9.43 13.01
C PRO A 158 0.99 9.18 11.59
N LEU A 159 1.66 8.30 10.84
CA LEU A 159 1.24 7.96 9.48
C LEU A 159 -0.11 7.24 9.51
N PRO A 160 -1.02 7.53 8.58
CA PRO A 160 -2.35 6.96 8.59
C PRO A 160 -2.35 5.55 8.03
N CYS A 161 -3.13 4.66 8.64
CA CYS A 161 -3.25 3.28 8.22
C CYS A 161 -4.55 2.67 8.76
N SER A 162 -4.89 1.47 8.30
CA SER A 162 -5.97 0.68 8.90
C SER A 162 -5.61 -0.80 8.83
N CYS A 163 -6.23 -1.58 9.71
CA CYS A 163 -6.11 -3.03 9.77
C CYS A 163 -7.43 -3.73 9.43
N ASP A 164 -8.46 -2.96 9.08
CA ASP A 164 -9.80 -3.44 8.83
C ASP A 164 -9.86 -4.31 7.57
N PRO A 165 -10.67 -5.37 7.55
CA PRO A 165 -11.00 -6.01 6.29
C PRO A 165 -11.86 -5.07 5.45
N VAL A 166 -11.68 -5.12 4.13
CA VAL A 166 -12.51 -4.35 3.19
C VAL A 166 -13.40 -5.33 2.44
N ARG A 167 -14.72 -5.14 2.56
CA ARG A 167 -15.75 -6.04 1.99
C ARG A 167 -15.60 -7.50 2.45
N GLY A 168 -15.10 -7.71 3.67
CA GLY A 168 -14.89 -9.03 4.26
C GLY A 168 -13.57 -9.70 3.89
N GLU A 169 -12.74 -9.06 3.07
CA GLU A 169 -11.45 -9.59 2.63
C GLU A 169 -10.30 -8.89 3.37
N GLU A 170 -9.24 -9.64 3.67
CA GLU A 170 -7.99 -9.05 4.15
C GLU A 170 -7.35 -8.23 3.04
N VAL A 171 -6.85 -7.04 3.39
CA VAL A 171 -6.17 -6.12 2.49
C VAL A 171 -4.95 -5.49 3.18
N ALA A 172 -4.08 -4.89 2.38
CA ALA A 172 -3.09 -3.96 2.88
C ALA A 172 -3.53 -2.54 2.55
N HIS A 173 -3.67 -1.69 3.57
CA HIS A 173 -4.06 -0.30 3.40
C HIS A 173 -2.87 0.54 2.95
N LEU A 174 -3.03 1.19 1.80
CA LEU A 174 -2.06 2.12 1.24
C LEU A 174 -2.54 3.56 1.42
N ALA A 175 -1.76 4.36 2.14
CA ALA A 175 -1.89 5.81 2.11
C ALA A 175 -1.34 6.36 0.79
N HIS A 176 -2.26 6.64 -0.15
CA HIS A 176 -1.95 7.09 -1.50
C HIS A 176 -2.09 8.61 -1.63
N VAL A 177 -1.02 9.28 -2.04
CA VAL A 177 -1.03 10.70 -2.39
C VAL A 177 -1.60 10.86 -3.81
N VAL A 178 -2.72 11.58 -3.94
CA VAL A 178 -3.38 11.79 -5.22
C VAL A 178 -2.53 12.69 -6.12
N ALA A 179 -2.08 12.16 -7.26
CA ALA A 179 -1.36 12.96 -8.25
C ALA A 179 -2.31 13.94 -8.99
N ALA A 180 -1.76 15.05 -9.49
CA ALA A 180 -2.52 16.02 -10.27
C ALA A 180 -3.13 15.38 -11.53
N GLY A 181 -4.42 15.64 -11.77
CA GLY A 181 -5.14 15.08 -12.92
C GLY A 181 -5.65 13.65 -12.74
N SER A 182 -5.44 13.03 -11.57
CA SER A 182 -6.01 11.72 -11.24
C SER A 182 -7.55 11.76 -11.16
N THR A 183 -8.18 10.63 -11.44
CA THR A 183 -9.61 10.38 -11.16
C THR A 183 -9.74 9.24 -10.17
N VAL A 184 -10.86 9.17 -9.45
CA VAL A 184 -11.14 8.06 -8.52
C VAL A 184 -11.14 6.72 -9.26
N GLU A 185 -11.80 6.65 -10.42
CA GLU A 185 -11.81 5.48 -11.31
C GLU A 185 -10.38 5.07 -11.73
N GLY A 186 -9.53 6.03 -12.13
CA GLY A 186 -8.16 5.76 -12.56
C GLY A 186 -7.28 5.23 -11.43
N ILE A 187 -7.45 5.76 -10.21
CA ILE A 187 -6.75 5.27 -9.02
C ILE A 187 -7.23 3.86 -8.66
N ALA A 188 -8.55 3.62 -8.68
CA ALA A 188 -9.12 2.32 -8.39
C ALA A 188 -8.59 1.24 -9.36
N ALA A 189 -8.63 1.53 -10.66
CA ALA A 189 -8.11 0.64 -11.71
C ALA A 189 -6.61 0.38 -11.56
N MET A 190 -5.81 1.40 -11.22
CA MET A 190 -4.37 1.28 -11.01
C MET A 190 -4.01 0.28 -9.89
N PHE A 191 -4.83 0.23 -8.84
CA PHE A 191 -4.59 -0.63 -7.67
C PHE A 191 -5.47 -1.89 -7.63
N GLY A 192 -6.27 -2.13 -8.67
CA GLY A 192 -7.09 -3.34 -8.78
C GLY A 192 -8.28 -3.39 -7.80
N THR A 193 -8.82 -2.22 -7.43
CA THR A 193 -10.07 -2.07 -6.68
C THR A 193 -11.13 -1.38 -7.56
N ASP A 194 -12.31 -1.12 -7.01
CA ASP A 194 -13.40 -0.40 -7.69
C ASP A 194 -13.67 0.97 -7.05
N GLU A 195 -14.24 1.88 -7.85
CA GLU A 195 -14.52 3.26 -7.44
C GLU A 195 -15.43 3.33 -6.22
N ASP A 196 -16.48 2.50 -6.17
CA ASP A 196 -17.43 2.44 -5.06
C ASP A 196 -16.74 2.07 -3.74
N THR A 197 -15.88 1.05 -3.78
CA THR A 197 -15.06 0.65 -2.64
C THR A 197 -14.13 1.78 -2.18
N LEU A 198 -13.48 2.47 -3.12
CA LEU A 198 -12.57 3.57 -2.80
C LEU A 198 -13.32 4.77 -2.19
N LEU A 199 -14.51 5.11 -2.69
CA LEU A 199 -15.35 6.17 -2.14
C LEU A 199 -15.86 5.82 -0.74
N GLN A 200 -16.38 4.61 -0.55
CA GLN A 200 -16.89 4.16 0.76
C GLN A 200 -15.82 4.21 1.83
N LEU A 201 -14.61 3.73 1.51
CA LEU A 201 -13.48 3.73 2.44
C LEU A 201 -13.03 5.14 2.82
N ASN A 202 -13.22 6.12 1.94
CA ASN A 202 -12.77 7.50 2.10
C ASN A 202 -13.92 8.49 2.38
N GLY A 203 -15.02 8.03 2.98
CA GLY A 203 -16.09 8.91 3.49
C GLY A 203 -17.10 9.38 2.45
N ASN A 204 -17.26 8.66 1.33
CA ASN A 204 -18.27 8.89 0.29
C ASN A 204 -18.26 10.32 -0.28
N PHE A 205 -17.08 10.90 -0.48
CA PHE A 205 -16.95 12.20 -1.13
C PHE A 205 -17.42 12.15 -2.60
N GLN A 206 -17.68 13.30 -3.21
CA GLN A 206 -18.07 13.35 -4.62
C GLN A 206 -16.83 13.13 -5.49
N PRO A 207 -16.80 12.20 -6.47
CA PRO A 207 -15.59 11.93 -7.27
C PRO A 207 -14.97 13.18 -7.92
N ALA A 208 -15.80 14.12 -8.36
CA ALA A 208 -15.37 15.38 -8.96
C ALA A 208 -14.71 16.36 -7.97
N SER A 209 -14.81 16.13 -6.66
CA SER A 209 -14.15 16.92 -5.62
C SER A 209 -12.78 16.37 -5.24
N LEU A 210 -12.29 15.32 -5.91
CA LEU A 210 -10.95 14.78 -5.66
C LEU A 210 -9.87 15.84 -5.92
N GLN A 211 -8.97 16.03 -4.95
CA GLN A 211 -7.91 17.04 -5.04
C GLN A 211 -6.52 16.40 -5.14
N ALA A 212 -5.64 17.03 -5.93
CA ALA A 212 -4.23 16.69 -5.92
C ALA A 212 -3.63 16.93 -4.52
N GLY A 213 -2.78 16.01 -4.06
CA GLY A 213 -2.20 16.02 -2.73
C GLY A 213 -3.13 15.50 -1.62
N GLN A 214 -4.38 15.16 -1.93
CA GLN A 214 -5.24 14.46 -0.97
C GLN A 214 -4.68 13.07 -0.68
N ILE A 215 -4.77 12.62 0.58
CA ILE A 215 -4.41 11.25 0.97
C ILE A 215 -5.68 10.39 0.92
N LEU A 216 -5.63 9.32 0.12
CA LEU A 216 -6.66 8.30 0.08
C LEU A 216 -6.17 7.01 0.73
N ASP A 217 -7.06 6.37 1.48
CA ASP A 217 -6.92 4.96 1.86
C ASP A 217 -7.27 4.10 0.64
N VAL A 218 -6.27 3.41 0.09
CA VAL A 218 -6.45 2.50 -1.04
C VAL A 218 -6.26 1.07 -0.55
N PRO A 219 -7.29 0.20 -0.67
CA PRO A 219 -7.17 -1.19 -0.26
C PRO A 219 -6.45 -1.99 -1.33
N LEU A 220 -5.24 -2.45 -1.04
CA LEU A 220 -4.51 -3.35 -1.92
C LEU A 220 -4.90 -4.79 -1.63
N ARG A 221 -5.30 -5.53 -2.68
CA ARG A 221 -5.48 -6.99 -2.57
C ARG A 221 -4.17 -7.62 -2.15
N VAL A 222 -4.23 -8.51 -1.16
CA VAL A 222 -3.09 -9.29 -0.69
C VAL A 222 -3.25 -10.76 -1.07
N CYS A 223 -2.12 -11.45 -1.20
CA CYS A 223 -2.14 -12.89 -1.47
C CYS A 223 -2.69 -13.67 -0.28
N THR A 224 -3.49 -14.69 -0.58
CA THR A 224 -3.93 -15.68 0.40
C THR A 224 -2.74 -16.49 0.91
N SER A 225 -2.74 -16.84 2.20
CA SER A 225 -1.64 -17.58 2.82
C SER A 225 -2.13 -18.66 3.79
N SER A 226 -1.25 -19.60 4.10
CA SER A 226 -1.46 -20.63 5.12
C SER A 226 -0.93 -20.21 6.51
N ILE A 227 -0.57 -18.93 6.68
CA ILE A 227 0.03 -18.39 7.90
C ILE A 227 -1.01 -18.38 9.01
N ARG A 228 -0.66 -18.98 10.15
CA ARG A 228 -1.54 -19.05 11.31
C ARG A 228 -1.71 -17.67 11.95
N SER A 229 -2.91 -17.38 12.42
CA SER A 229 -3.21 -16.15 13.19
C SER A 229 -2.41 -16.03 14.50
N THR A 230 -1.87 -17.13 15.00
CA THR A 230 -0.99 -17.16 16.18
C THR A 230 0.48 -16.90 15.84
N SER A 231 0.82 -16.72 14.57
CA SER A 231 2.20 -16.49 14.14
C SER A 231 2.67 -15.09 14.50
N LEU A 232 3.95 -14.94 14.81
CA LEU A 232 4.57 -13.65 15.12
C LEU A 232 4.62 -12.69 13.92
N ASP A 233 4.44 -13.19 12.71
CA ASP A 233 4.45 -12.42 11.46
C ASP A 233 3.10 -12.36 10.75
N TYR A 234 2.02 -12.88 11.35
CA TYR A 234 0.68 -12.91 10.73
C TYR A 234 0.28 -11.55 10.15
N ASP A 235 0.39 -10.51 10.98
CA ASP A 235 0.05 -9.13 10.67
C ASP A 235 0.95 -8.48 9.60
N PHE A 236 2.22 -8.91 9.51
CA PHE A 236 3.22 -8.35 8.60
C PHE A 236 3.23 -8.99 7.21
N MET A 237 2.67 -10.21 7.11
CA MET A 237 2.71 -11.04 5.90
C MET A 237 1.52 -10.81 4.96
N ARG A 238 0.73 -9.75 5.19
CA ARG A 238 -0.23 -9.19 4.25
C ARG A 238 0.50 -8.56 3.06
N LEU A 239 0.85 -9.37 2.07
CA LEU A 239 1.66 -8.97 0.91
C LEU A 239 0.81 -8.65 -0.32
N PRO A 240 0.80 -7.39 -0.79
CA PRO A 240 0.18 -7.04 -2.06
C PRO A 240 0.83 -7.74 -3.26
N ALA A 241 0.11 -7.74 -4.38
CA ALA A 241 0.64 -8.13 -5.69
C ALA A 241 1.98 -7.43 -5.98
N LYS A 242 2.90 -8.16 -6.64
CA LYS A 242 4.26 -7.68 -6.96
C LYS A 242 5.07 -7.25 -5.73
N SER A 243 4.83 -7.83 -4.56
CA SER A 243 5.66 -7.60 -3.38
C SER A 243 6.23 -8.91 -2.82
N TYR A 244 7.27 -8.78 -2.01
CA TYR A 244 7.83 -9.89 -1.25
C TYR A 244 8.24 -9.44 0.16
N ALA A 245 8.46 -10.40 1.06
CA ALA A 245 9.05 -10.16 2.37
C ALA A 245 10.01 -11.28 2.78
N LEU A 246 11.03 -10.90 3.54
CA LEU A 246 11.83 -11.82 4.33
C LEU A 246 11.21 -11.90 5.72
N THR A 247 10.85 -13.11 6.15
CA THR A 247 10.27 -13.39 7.46
C THR A 247 11.04 -14.48 8.20
N ALA A 248 10.60 -14.87 9.39
CA ALA A 248 11.24 -15.85 10.25
C ALA A 248 12.73 -15.53 10.46
N LYS A 249 13.02 -14.29 10.88
CA LYS A 249 14.38 -13.77 11.08
C LYS A 249 15.28 -13.86 9.83
N GLY A 250 14.66 -13.80 8.64
CA GLY A 250 15.36 -13.84 7.35
C GLY A 250 15.46 -15.24 6.75
N CYS A 251 14.92 -16.27 7.39
CA CYS A 251 14.99 -17.65 6.94
C CYS A 251 14.02 -18.01 5.81
N VAL A 252 12.92 -17.27 5.68
CA VAL A 252 11.88 -17.54 4.68
C VAL A 252 11.70 -16.30 3.82
N LEU A 253 11.72 -16.48 2.50
CA LEU A 253 11.38 -15.48 1.52
C LEU A 253 10.02 -15.83 0.94
N CYS A 254 9.04 -14.93 1.09
CA CYS A 254 7.71 -15.09 0.51
C CYS A 254 7.43 -13.97 -0.47
N GLY A 255 6.84 -14.31 -1.62
CA GLY A 255 6.34 -13.37 -2.62
C GLY A 255 4.87 -13.61 -2.92
N CYS A 256 4.15 -12.55 -3.26
CA CYS A 256 2.77 -12.69 -3.74
C CYS A 256 2.78 -13.07 -5.23
N ASN A 257 2.23 -14.25 -5.55
CA ASN A 257 2.11 -14.73 -6.93
C ASN A 257 0.88 -14.10 -7.60
N ASN A 258 1.11 -13.28 -8.63
CA ASN A 258 0.05 -12.54 -9.31
C ASN A 258 -0.88 -13.43 -10.16
N ASP A 259 -0.46 -14.64 -10.51
CA ASP A 259 -1.28 -15.54 -11.34
C ASP A 259 -2.25 -16.36 -10.50
N THR A 260 -1.87 -16.67 -9.25
CA THR A 260 -2.64 -17.54 -8.35
C THR A 260 -3.29 -16.80 -7.19
N ASP A 261 -2.91 -15.54 -6.93
CA ASP A 261 -3.26 -14.80 -5.71
C ASP A 261 -2.91 -15.59 -4.42
N GLN A 262 -1.88 -16.43 -4.50
CA GLN A 262 -1.35 -17.21 -3.36
C GLN A 262 0.06 -16.77 -2.99
N LEU A 263 0.36 -16.88 -1.70
CA LEU A 263 1.65 -16.53 -1.16
C LEU A 263 2.65 -17.68 -1.40
N ASP A 264 3.65 -17.42 -2.23
CA ASP A 264 4.70 -18.38 -2.56
C ASP A 264 5.93 -18.16 -1.66
N CYS A 265 6.15 -19.08 -0.73
CA CYS A 265 7.26 -19.03 0.22
C CYS A 265 8.32 -20.09 -0.08
N LYS A 266 9.59 -19.72 0.14
CA LYS A 266 10.74 -20.63 0.04
C LYS A 266 11.77 -20.33 1.11
N LEU A 267 12.58 -21.33 1.44
CA LEU A 267 13.74 -21.13 2.31
C LEU A 267 14.73 -20.17 1.66
N ASN A 268 15.22 -19.21 2.44
CA ASN A 268 16.25 -18.28 2.02
C ASN A 268 17.63 -18.98 2.05
N GLN A 269 18.10 -19.39 0.88
CA GLN A 269 19.31 -20.22 0.75
C GLN A 269 20.57 -19.53 1.29
N SER A 270 20.64 -18.20 1.25
CA SER A 270 21.78 -17.43 1.78
C SER A 270 21.91 -17.49 3.30
N MET A 271 20.87 -17.93 4.01
CA MET A 271 20.85 -18.06 5.48
C MET A 271 20.63 -19.50 5.94
N SER A 272 20.54 -20.46 5.01
CA SER A 272 20.04 -21.82 5.26
C SER A 272 20.76 -22.60 6.36
N SER A 273 22.04 -22.32 6.65
CA SER A 273 22.81 -22.98 7.72
C SER A 273 22.50 -22.47 9.14
N ALA A 274 21.90 -21.28 9.26
CA ALA A 274 21.54 -20.66 10.55
C ALA A 274 20.05 -20.80 10.87
N CYS A 275 19.26 -21.38 9.96
CA CYS A 275 17.82 -21.48 10.06
C CYS A 275 17.39 -22.82 10.67
N PRO A 276 16.38 -22.83 11.55
CA PRO A 276 15.76 -24.07 12.02
C PRO A 276 15.32 -24.94 10.84
N ALA A 277 15.67 -26.22 10.89
CA ALA A 277 15.31 -27.18 9.86
C ALA A 277 13.86 -27.61 10.07
N GLU A 278 12.93 -26.97 9.36
CA GLU A 278 11.51 -27.35 9.38
C GLU A 278 11.10 -27.93 8.03
N ARG A 279 10.31 -29.01 8.12
CA ARG A 279 9.90 -29.84 6.98
C ARG A 279 8.44 -30.18 7.15
N CYS A 280 7.70 -30.17 6.06
CA CYS A 280 6.39 -30.81 6.05
C CYS A 280 6.54 -32.34 6.03
N ALA A 281 5.40 -33.06 6.08
CA ALA A 281 5.41 -34.52 6.06
C ALA A 281 6.20 -35.06 4.85
N ARG A 282 6.87 -36.21 5.04
CA ARG A 282 7.78 -36.84 4.06
C ARG A 282 9.01 -36.00 3.70
N ASP A 283 9.54 -35.24 4.66
CA ASP A 283 10.77 -34.45 4.51
C ASP A 283 10.71 -33.35 3.43
N GLN A 284 9.51 -32.94 3.01
CA GLN A 284 9.35 -31.87 2.03
C GLN A 284 9.75 -30.51 2.63
N LYS A 285 10.46 -29.71 1.85
CA LYS A 285 10.85 -28.35 2.23
C LYS A 285 9.75 -27.36 1.83
N ILE A 286 9.65 -26.26 2.56
CA ILE A 286 8.75 -25.14 2.23
C ILE A 286 8.98 -24.70 0.77
N GLY A 287 7.88 -24.57 0.03
CA GLY A 287 7.87 -24.23 -1.40
C GLY A 287 7.96 -25.42 -2.34
N ASN A 288 8.18 -26.64 -1.83
CA ASN A 288 8.06 -27.84 -2.66
C ASN A 288 6.59 -28.20 -2.85
N SER A 289 6.25 -28.56 -4.08
CA SER A 289 4.98 -29.17 -4.42
C SER A 289 5.18 -30.48 -5.16
N SER A 290 4.19 -31.36 -5.07
CA SER A 290 4.14 -32.62 -5.78
C SER A 290 2.75 -32.81 -6.36
N THR A 291 2.69 -33.32 -7.60
CA THR A 291 1.43 -33.56 -8.29
C THR A 291 1.20 -35.06 -8.41
N SER A 292 0.02 -35.52 -7.99
CA SER A 292 -0.46 -36.89 -8.13
C SER A 292 -1.82 -36.87 -8.81
N GLY A 293 -1.86 -37.21 -10.10
CA GLY A 293 -3.06 -37.02 -10.91
C GLY A 293 -3.43 -35.52 -11.01
N CYS A 294 -4.62 -35.16 -10.53
CA CYS A 294 -5.10 -33.78 -10.45
C CYS A 294 -4.86 -33.12 -9.09
N GLU A 295 -4.19 -33.81 -8.17
CA GLU A 295 -4.00 -33.31 -6.82
C GLU A 295 -2.60 -32.75 -6.69
N ILE A 296 -2.50 -31.47 -6.36
CA ILE A 296 -1.24 -30.80 -6.04
C ILE A 296 -1.16 -30.71 -4.53
N THR A 297 -0.21 -31.41 -3.93
CA THR A 297 0.15 -31.25 -2.51
C THR A 297 1.36 -30.34 -2.41
N ALA A 298 1.27 -29.27 -1.63
CA ALA A 298 2.34 -28.31 -1.41
C ALA A 298 2.70 -28.21 0.07
N CYS A 299 3.97 -27.94 0.36
CA CYS A 299 4.45 -27.62 1.70
C CYS A 299 4.51 -26.10 1.86
N ASP A 300 3.49 -25.54 2.49
CA ASP A 300 3.32 -24.10 2.63
C ASP A 300 3.91 -23.61 3.95
N TYR A 301 4.39 -22.37 3.93
CA TYR A 301 4.79 -21.66 5.13
C TYR A 301 3.55 -21.33 5.98
N ALA A 302 3.59 -21.65 7.27
CA ALA A 302 2.49 -21.47 8.21
C ALA A 302 2.80 -20.47 9.33
N GLY A 303 3.95 -19.77 9.27
CA GLY A 303 4.36 -18.76 10.24
C GLY A 303 5.62 -19.13 11.02
N TYR A 304 5.92 -18.40 12.09
CA TYR A 304 6.99 -18.73 13.03
C TYR A 304 6.61 -18.32 14.45
N ALA A 305 7.18 -19.02 15.43
CA ALA A 305 6.93 -18.79 16.85
C ALA A 305 8.23 -18.75 17.65
N ASN A 306 8.17 -18.17 18.85
CA ASN A 306 9.29 -18.24 19.79
C ASN A 306 9.44 -19.67 20.29
N SER A 307 10.67 -20.16 20.40
CA SER A 307 10.98 -21.50 20.88
C SER A 307 12.07 -21.42 21.94
N SER A 308 11.84 -22.02 23.11
CA SER A 308 12.83 -22.07 24.18
C SER A 308 14.06 -22.92 23.81
N ALA A 309 13.95 -23.81 22.82
CA ALA A 309 15.03 -24.72 22.42
C ALA A 309 15.98 -24.12 21.38
N SER A 310 15.45 -23.38 20.41
CA SER A 310 16.18 -22.85 19.24
C SER A 310 16.08 -21.33 19.08
N GLY A 311 15.49 -20.62 20.06
CA GLY A 311 15.13 -19.20 19.98
C GLY A 311 13.81 -18.99 19.22
N PHE A 312 13.67 -19.60 18.03
CA PHE A 312 12.43 -19.62 17.26
C PHE A 312 12.28 -20.90 16.45
N GLU A 313 11.06 -21.20 16.01
CA GLU A 313 10.71 -22.34 15.15
C GLU A 313 9.89 -21.87 13.93
N ILE A 314 10.03 -22.55 12.80
CA ILE A 314 9.40 -22.19 11.52
C ILE A 314 8.24 -23.14 11.26
N LEU A 315 7.02 -22.65 11.32
CA LEU A 315 5.84 -23.49 11.12
C LEU A 315 5.60 -23.74 9.63
N ALA A 316 5.25 -24.97 9.27
CA ALA A 316 4.87 -25.35 7.91
C ALA A 316 3.64 -26.27 7.91
N VAL A 317 2.88 -26.28 6.82
CA VAL A 317 1.67 -27.10 6.67
C VAL A 317 1.56 -27.67 5.27
N ASN A 318 1.09 -28.92 5.16
CA ASN A 318 0.75 -29.50 3.87
C ASN A 318 -0.63 -29.01 3.43
N THR A 319 -0.68 -28.35 2.28
CA THR A 319 -1.92 -27.99 1.60
C THR A 319 -2.13 -28.89 0.41
N THR A 320 -3.39 -29.08 0.03
CA THR A 320 -3.73 -29.94 -1.11
C THR A 320 -4.81 -29.29 -1.93
N LYS A 321 -4.55 -29.15 -3.23
CA LYS A 321 -5.44 -28.50 -4.20
C LYS A 321 -5.79 -29.47 -5.31
N ASN A 322 -7.08 -29.60 -5.60
CA ASN A 322 -7.56 -30.41 -6.71
C ASN A 322 -7.81 -29.52 -7.94
N ILE A 323 -7.12 -29.81 -9.05
CA ILE A 323 -7.20 -29.04 -10.30
C ILE A 323 -8.04 -29.72 -11.40
N CYS A 324 -8.68 -30.86 -11.12
CA CYS A 324 -9.49 -31.60 -12.11
C CYS A 324 -10.75 -30.84 -12.56
N ASN A 325 -11.20 -29.82 -11.83
CA ASN A 325 -12.40 -29.03 -12.16
C ASN A 325 -12.11 -27.74 -12.95
N SER A 326 -10.86 -27.45 -13.31
CA SER A 326 -10.49 -26.20 -14.00
C SER A 326 -10.69 -26.22 -15.52
N SER A 327 -11.51 -27.13 -16.05
CA SER A 327 -11.87 -27.20 -17.47
C SER A 327 -13.29 -26.69 -17.72
N ALA A 328 -13.46 -25.37 -17.62
CA ALA A 328 -14.47 -24.67 -18.38
C ALA A 328 -13.84 -23.38 -18.92
N PRO A 329 -13.69 -23.21 -20.25
CA PRO A 329 -13.36 -21.89 -20.77
C PRO A 329 -14.51 -20.95 -20.40
N ALA A 330 -14.19 -19.73 -19.98
CA ALA A 330 -15.15 -18.65 -19.85
C ALA A 330 -15.82 -18.42 -21.21
N GLY A 331 -16.93 -19.11 -21.44
CA GLY A 331 -17.81 -18.82 -22.55
C GLY A 331 -18.34 -17.40 -22.35
N LEU A 332 -18.07 -16.54 -23.32
CA LEU A 332 -18.74 -15.27 -23.51
C LEU A 332 -20.26 -15.47 -23.35
N GLY A 333 -20.78 -15.18 -22.17
CA GLY A 333 -22.19 -15.09 -21.90
C GLY A 333 -22.75 -13.82 -22.50
N LEU A 334 -22.79 -13.74 -23.83
CA LEU A 334 -23.66 -12.81 -24.53
C LEU A 334 -25.10 -13.21 -24.21
N LYS A 335 -25.69 -12.58 -23.18
CA LYS A 335 -27.15 -12.57 -22.98
C LYS A 335 -27.78 -11.73 -24.09
N VAL A 336 -27.93 -12.30 -25.28
CA VAL A 336 -28.83 -11.75 -26.30
C VAL A 336 -30.24 -12.20 -25.95
N SER A 337 -31.02 -11.28 -25.39
CA SER A 337 -32.46 -11.40 -25.24
C SER A 337 -33.10 -11.39 -26.62
N LEU A 338 -33.49 -12.56 -27.12
CA LEU A 338 -34.29 -12.72 -28.33
C LEU A 338 -35.78 -12.68 -27.95
N TRP A 339 -36.37 -11.49 -28.03
CA TRP A 339 -37.81 -11.34 -28.25
C TRP A 339 -38.03 -11.02 -29.73
N SER A 340 -38.61 -12.00 -30.43
CA SER A 340 -39.53 -11.90 -31.56
C SER A 340 -39.51 -10.59 -32.38
N GLY A 341 -38.88 -10.63 -33.56
CA GLY A 341 -38.94 -9.55 -34.55
C GLY A 341 -38.64 -10.05 -35.96
N LEU A 342 -39.71 -10.37 -36.68
CA LEU A 342 -39.91 -10.43 -38.14
C LEU A 342 -38.69 -10.45 -39.09
N LEU A 343 -38.65 -11.50 -39.93
CA LEU A 343 -37.98 -11.56 -41.23
C LEU A 343 -38.32 -10.36 -42.13
N ILE A 344 -37.32 -9.63 -42.62
CA ILE A 344 -37.30 -9.06 -43.99
C ILE A 344 -35.87 -9.13 -44.55
N LEU A 345 -35.71 -9.93 -45.59
CA LEU A 345 -34.58 -9.93 -46.53
C LEU A 345 -34.64 -8.68 -47.41
N LEU A 346 -33.56 -7.92 -47.55
CA LEU A 346 -33.27 -7.20 -48.80
C LEU A 346 -31.76 -6.96 -48.98
N HIS A 347 -31.31 -7.18 -50.21
CA HIS A 347 -29.93 -7.25 -50.66
C HIS A 347 -29.25 -5.87 -50.72
N MET A 348 -27.97 -5.81 -50.33
CA MET A 348 -27.04 -4.77 -50.76
C MET A 348 -26.09 -5.38 -51.78
N ALA A 349 -26.29 -5.05 -53.05
CA ALA A 349 -25.31 -5.26 -54.10
C ALA A 349 -24.76 -3.89 -54.51
N LEU A 350 -23.46 -3.71 -54.28
CA LEU A 350 -22.65 -2.65 -54.86
C LEU A 350 -22.78 -2.66 -56.39
N MET A 351 -23.01 -1.49 -57.00
CA MET A 351 -22.35 -1.10 -58.24
C MET A 351 -22.11 0.41 -58.23
N GLY A 352 -20.85 0.80 -58.46
CA GLY A 352 -20.42 2.18 -58.60
C GLY A 352 -20.94 2.85 -59.87
N PRO A 353 -20.71 4.16 -60.02
CA PRO A 353 -21.22 4.94 -61.15
C PRO A 353 -20.35 4.74 -62.39
N PRO A 354 -20.96 4.85 -63.58
CA PRO A 354 -20.29 5.54 -64.66
C PRO A 354 -21.17 6.61 -65.31
N PHE A 355 -20.57 7.79 -65.49
CA PHE A 355 -20.68 8.68 -66.65
C PHE A 355 -22.06 8.88 -67.31
N LEU A 356 -22.71 10.03 -67.06
CA LEU A 356 -22.80 11.20 -67.96
C LEU A 356 -23.61 12.32 -67.30
#